data_AF-A0A231VJB1-F1
#
_entry.id   AF-A0A231VJB1-F1
#
_cell.length_a   1.000
_cell.length_b   1.000
_cell.length_c   1.000
_cell.angle_alpha   90.00
_cell.angle_beta   90.00
_cell.angle_gamma   90.00
#
_symmetry.space_group_name_H-M   'P 1'
#
loop_
_entity.id
_entity.type
_entity.pdbx_description
1 polymer ?
#
loop_
_entity_poly.entity_id
_entity_poly.type
_entity_poly.pdbx_seq_one_letter_code
_entity_poly.pdbx_strand_id
1 'polypeptide(L)'
;MSISRLFAIIKKEFIQIKRDKPSLVISIVMPLAMLFLFGYAVSTEVDHIPMAVFDQSKTQESRDFINAYKNSLYFNPEYYVNTIDELNILLDTGKVKAGLIIPPDFSQYKNKMTNVLLKIDGSDPTTARTALSSGIMVAQYFSNKNTEEELSKKGMHIPDIGIDLSTKVEYNPDLNTLTFTIPGLLGLVMQNITIILTAFALVREKEKGTMEQLIVTPIKSVELMIGKLIPYILIGYTDFLMVLALSIYWFRVPVSGSIFLLLLLGFDFIICALAIGMLISTAAKTQTQAMQGAFMVLLPTIILSGFIFPREQMPYVIRAISDIIPLTYFLDILRGIIIKGVNANLLLNQIIIMTSMGFALLLIAVLRFRKRLD
;
A
#
# COMPACT_ATOMS: atom_id res chain seq x y z
N MET A 1 -39.24 -0.09 -16.75
CA MET A 1 -38.22 -0.95 -17.40
C MET A 1 -38.86 -2.29 -17.68
N SER A 2 -38.53 -2.97 -18.77
CA SER A 2 -38.95 -4.37 -18.98
C SER A 2 -37.89 -5.33 -18.45
N ILE A 3 -38.23 -6.12 -17.43
CA ILE A 3 -37.33 -7.10 -16.80
C ILE A 3 -36.84 -8.14 -17.84
N SER A 4 -37.71 -8.54 -18.77
CA SER A 4 -37.36 -9.47 -19.85
C SER A 4 -36.27 -8.91 -20.77
N ARG A 5 -36.35 -7.61 -21.13
CA ARG A 5 -35.32 -6.95 -21.96
C ARG A 5 -34.00 -6.82 -21.20
N LEU A 6 -34.05 -6.46 -19.92
CA LEU A 6 -32.86 -6.38 -19.07
C LEU A 6 -32.14 -7.74 -19.00
N PHE A 7 -32.87 -8.82 -18.72
CA PHE A 7 -32.30 -10.16 -18.64
C PHE A 7 -31.70 -10.63 -19.97
N ALA A 8 -32.32 -10.28 -21.11
CA ALA A 8 -31.78 -10.58 -22.43
C ALA A 8 -30.43 -9.89 -22.67
N ILE A 9 -30.27 -8.63 -22.24
CA ILE A 9 -29.00 -7.89 -22.33
C ILE A 9 -27.95 -8.53 -21.44
N ILE A 10 -28.29 -8.83 -20.18
CA ILE A 10 -27.39 -9.51 -19.24
C ILE A 10 -26.90 -10.83 -19.83
N LYS A 11 -27.81 -11.66 -20.34
CA LYS A 11 -27.48 -12.95 -20.97
C LYS A 11 -26.54 -12.77 -22.17
N LYS A 12 -26.79 -11.77 -23.02
CA LYS A 12 -25.96 -11.46 -24.18
C LYS A 12 -24.54 -11.07 -23.76
N GLU A 13 -24.38 -10.19 -22.77
CA GLU A 13 -23.07 -9.76 -22.27
C GLU A 13 -22.31 -10.93 -21.61
N PHE A 14 -22.98 -11.76 -20.83
CA PHE A 14 -22.37 -12.98 -20.26
C PHE A 14 -21.82 -13.92 -21.34
N ILE A 15 -22.58 -14.14 -22.44
CA ILE A 15 -22.13 -14.98 -23.55
C ILE A 15 -20.93 -14.35 -24.25
N GLN A 16 -20.93 -13.03 -24.45
CA GLN A 16 -19.80 -12.33 -25.08
C GLN A 16 -18.54 -12.41 -24.22
N ILE A 17 -18.65 -12.16 -22.92
CA ILE A 17 -17.54 -12.25 -21.97
C ILE A 17 -16.98 -13.67 -21.94
N LYS A 18 -17.84 -14.69 -21.80
CA LYS A 18 -17.43 -16.10 -21.80
C LYS A 18 -16.67 -16.51 -23.07
N ARG A 19 -17.02 -15.92 -24.21
CA ARG A 19 -16.37 -16.19 -25.50
C ARG A 19 -15.09 -15.38 -25.69
N ASP A 20 -14.92 -14.29 -24.96
CA ASP A 20 -13.73 -13.44 -24.98
C ASP A 20 -12.65 -13.99 -24.04
N LYS A 21 -12.02 -15.09 -24.48
CA LYS A 21 -10.96 -15.76 -23.71
C LYS A 21 -9.82 -14.81 -23.32
N PRO A 22 -9.30 -13.94 -24.21
CA PRO A 22 -8.23 -13.02 -23.83
C PRO A 22 -8.63 -12.08 -22.68
N SER A 23 -9.82 -11.48 -22.76
CA SER A 23 -10.29 -10.57 -21.71
C SER A 23 -10.49 -11.29 -20.38
N LEU A 24 -11.04 -12.51 -20.42
CA LEU A 24 -11.20 -13.34 -19.22
C LEU A 24 -9.85 -13.74 -18.60
N VAL A 25 -8.89 -14.18 -19.41
CA VAL A 25 -7.55 -14.55 -18.93
C VAL A 25 -6.88 -13.34 -18.30
N ILE A 26 -6.92 -12.16 -18.95
CA ILE A 26 -6.34 -10.93 -18.39
C ILE A 26 -7.03 -10.56 -17.08
N SER A 27 -8.36 -10.66 -17.00
CA SER A 27 -9.12 -10.30 -15.80
C SER A 27 -8.83 -11.19 -14.58
N ILE A 28 -8.23 -12.37 -14.76
CA ILE A 28 -7.91 -13.31 -13.68
C ILE A 28 -6.39 -13.38 -13.45
N VAL A 29 -5.60 -13.44 -14.51
CA VAL A 29 -4.14 -13.62 -14.40
C VAL A 29 -3.44 -12.33 -14.00
N MET A 30 -3.84 -11.19 -14.56
CA MET A 30 -3.23 -9.90 -14.22
C MET A 30 -3.34 -9.52 -12.73
N PRO A 31 -4.51 -9.64 -12.06
CA PRO A 31 -4.63 -9.34 -10.63
C PRO A 31 -3.72 -10.24 -9.79
N LEU A 32 -3.69 -11.53 -10.08
CA LEU A 32 -2.83 -12.49 -9.38
C LEU A 32 -1.36 -12.17 -9.61
N ALA A 33 -0.97 -11.89 -10.86
CA ALA A 33 0.40 -11.51 -11.20
C ALA A 33 0.81 -10.22 -10.50
N MET A 34 -0.07 -9.20 -10.44
CA MET A 34 0.19 -7.97 -9.68
C MET A 34 0.35 -8.27 -8.19
N LEU A 35 -0.54 -9.08 -7.60
CA LEU A 35 -0.47 -9.41 -6.19
C LEU A 35 0.81 -10.19 -5.84
N PHE A 36 1.24 -11.14 -6.67
CA PHE A 36 2.52 -11.83 -6.49
C PHE A 36 3.72 -10.93 -6.72
N LEU A 37 3.71 -10.14 -7.81
CA LEU A 37 4.80 -9.24 -8.14
C LEU A 37 5.01 -8.24 -7.00
N PHE A 38 3.97 -7.51 -6.57
CA PHE A 38 4.11 -6.52 -5.50
C PHE A 38 4.19 -7.16 -4.11
N GLY A 39 3.48 -8.26 -3.87
CA GLY A 39 3.53 -8.98 -2.60
C GLY A 39 4.92 -9.57 -2.29
N TYR A 40 5.73 -9.89 -3.30
CA TYR A 40 7.12 -10.30 -3.10
C TYR A 40 8.15 -9.20 -3.35
N ALA A 41 7.86 -8.21 -4.22
CA ALA A 41 8.81 -7.15 -4.55
C ALA A 41 8.83 -6.00 -3.52
N VAL A 42 7.72 -5.75 -2.82
CA VAL A 42 7.63 -4.67 -1.83
C VAL A 42 8.05 -5.21 -0.46
N SER A 43 9.34 -5.52 -0.31
CA SER A 43 9.96 -5.62 1.02
C SER A 43 10.61 -4.27 1.33
N THR A 44 10.11 -3.61 2.37
CA THR A 44 10.69 -2.37 2.91
C THR A 44 11.31 -2.60 4.29
N GLU A 45 11.52 -3.86 4.68
CA GLU A 45 12.18 -4.18 5.95
C GLU A 45 13.62 -3.66 5.90
N VAL A 46 13.90 -2.66 6.75
CA VAL A 46 15.24 -2.11 6.95
C VAL A 46 15.85 -2.78 8.17
N ASP A 47 16.12 -4.07 8.03
CA ASP A 47 16.85 -4.86 9.02
C ASP A 47 18.26 -5.15 8.48
N HIS A 48 19.23 -5.41 9.34
CA HIS A 48 20.61 -5.73 8.93
C HIS A 48 21.32 -4.64 8.11
N ILE A 49 21.22 -3.37 8.52
CA ILE A 49 21.89 -2.23 7.89
C ILE A 49 23.41 -2.48 7.88
N PRO A 50 24.05 -2.61 6.71
CA PRO A 50 25.49 -2.87 6.64
C PRO A 50 26.26 -1.70 7.25
N MET A 51 27.09 -2.01 8.23
CA MET A 51 27.80 -1.04 9.06
C MET A 51 29.31 -1.29 8.99
N ALA A 52 30.07 -0.21 8.86
CA ALA A 52 31.51 -0.22 9.07
C ALA A 52 31.85 0.33 10.45
N VAL A 53 32.89 -0.20 11.06
CA VAL A 53 33.37 0.18 12.39
C VAL A 53 34.81 0.64 12.29
N PHE A 54 35.06 1.88 12.73
CA PHE A 54 36.39 2.40 12.98
C PHE A 54 36.64 2.43 14.50
N ASP A 55 37.23 1.36 15.03
CA ASP A 55 37.56 1.23 16.46
C ASP A 55 39.00 1.63 16.74
N GLN A 56 39.19 2.83 17.29
CA GLN A 56 40.49 3.33 17.71
C GLN A 56 40.89 2.85 19.12
N SER A 57 39.93 2.43 19.95
CA SER A 57 40.19 2.00 21.32
C SER A 57 40.71 0.56 21.37
N LYS A 58 40.12 -0.34 20.56
CA LYS A 58 40.47 -1.77 20.48
C LYS A 58 40.41 -2.49 21.84
N THR A 59 39.56 -2.02 22.74
CA THR A 59 39.39 -2.52 24.12
C THR A 59 38.28 -3.56 24.20
N GLN A 60 38.10 -4.19 25.37
CA GLN A 60 36.97 -5.10 25.55
C GLN A 60 35.65 -4.33 25.56
N GLU A 61 35.66 -3.15 26.17
CA GLU A 61 34.54 -2.22 26.23
C GLU A 61 34.07 -1.82 24.83
N SER A 62 34.99 -1.50 23.91
CA SER A 62 34.61 -1.15 22.53
C SER A 62 34.01 -2.35 21.80
N ARG A 63 34.51 -3.57 22.01
CA ARG A 63 33.93 -4.80 21.46
C ARG A 63 32.53 -5.07 22.00
N ASP A 64 32.30 -4.89 23.30
CA ASP A 64 30.99 -5.07 23.91
C ASP A 64 29.97 -4.06 23.35
N PHE A 65 30.41 -2.83 23.10
CA PHE A 65 29.59 -1.81 22.45
C PHE A 65 29.23 -2.19 21.01
N ILE A 66 30.20 -2.65 20.21
CA ILE A 66 29.95 -3.13 18.85
C ILE A 66 28.98 -4.33 18.85
N ASN A 67 29.14 -5.24 19.82
CA ASN A 67 28.24 -6.38 19.98
C ASN A 67 26.80 -5.95 20.34
N ALA A 68 26.61 -4.83 21.04
CA ALA A 68 25.28 -4.29 21.29
C ALA A 68 24.58 -3.89 19.98
N TYR A 69 25.31 -3.28 19.03
CA TYR A 69 24.79 -2.98 17.69
C TYR A 69 24.52 -4.24 16.88
N LYS A 70 25.40 -5.24 16.95
CA LYS A 70 25.19 -6.53 16.26
C LYS A 70 23.95 -7.27 16.76
N ASN A 71 23.70 -7.24 18.07
CA ASN A 71 22.58 -7.95 18.70
C ASN A 71 21.25 -7.19 18.58
N SER A 72 21.23 -5.96 18.07
CA SER A 72 20.00 -5.17 17.93
C SER A 72 19.17 -5.53 16.70
N LEU A 73 19.61 -6.47 15.85
CA LEU A 73 19.00 -6.89 14.57
C LEU A 73 18.93 -5.79 13.47
N TYR A 74 19.08 -4.52 13.84
CA TYR A 74 19.14 -3.40 12.90
C TYR A 74 20.46 -3.24 12.17
N PHE A 75 21.60 -3.68 12.73
CA PHE A 75 22.93 -3.39 12.17
C PHE A 75 23.77 -4.64 11.99
N ASN A 76 24.49 -4.69 10.87
CA ASN A 76 25.50 -5.70 10.58
C ASN A 76 26.89 -5.05 10.56
N PRO A 77 27.60 -5.00 11.70
CA PRO A 77 28.98 -4.52 11.76
C PRO A 77 29.95 -5.56 11.19
N GLU A 78 29.99 -5.67 9.87
CA GLU A 78 30.81 -6.65 9.13
C GLU A 78 32.13 -6.07 8.62
N TYR A 79 32.23 -4.74 8.50
CA TYR A 79 33.42 -4.07 7.98
C TYR A 79 34.20 -3.41 9.11
N TYR A 80 35.49 -3.73 9.25
CA TYR A 80 36.39 -3.07 10.20
C TYR A 80 37.44 -2.30 9.41
N VAL A 81 37.53 -1.00 9.64
CA VAL A 81 38.45 -0.10 8.93
C VAL A 81 39.47 0.49 9.89
N ASN A 82 40.61 0.91 9.36
CA ASN A 82 41.69 1.50 10.16
C ASN A 82 41.83 3.01 9.98
N THR A 83 41.13 3.60 9.02
CA THR A 83 41.14 5.05 8.76
C THR A 83 39.75 5.60 8.49
N ILE A 84 39.58 6.90 8.73
CA ILE A 84 38.34 7.62 8.40
C ILE A 84 38.11 7.66 6.88
N ASP A 85 39.19 7.71 6.09
CA ASP A 85 39.08 7.74 4.63
C ASP A 85 38.58 6.40 4.08
N GLU A 86 39.05 5.27 4.61
CA GLU A 86 38.50 3.95 4.31
C GLU A 86 36.99 3.87 4.65
N LEU A 87 36.60 4.41 5.80
CA LEU A 87 35.19 4.48 6.21
C LEU A 87 34.36 5.29 5.21
N ASN A 88 34.84 6.46 4.82
CA ASN A 88 34.15 7.34 3.88
C ASN A 88 34.04 6.67 2.51
N ILE A 89 35.09 6.00 2.01
CA ILE A 89 35.04 5.24 0.75
C ILE A 89 33.96 4.16 0.79
N LEU A 90 33.80 3.43 1.90
CA LEU A 90 32.75 2.42 2.03
C LEU A 90 31.34 3.03 2.02
N LEU A 91 31.16 4.21 2.62
CA LEU A 91 29.90 4.96 2.58
C LEU A 91 29.62 5.50 1.17
N ASP A 92 30.62 6.13 0.54
CA ASP A 92 30.52 6.73 -0.79
C ASP A 92 30.25 5.69 -1.88
N THR A 93 30.82 4.49 -1.73
CA THR A 93 30.56 3.36 -2.65
C THR A 93 29.25 2.62 -2.34
N GLY A 94 28.55 2.99 -1.27
CA GLY A 94 27.30 2.37 -0.84
C GLY A 94 27.45 0.92 -0.32
N LYS A 95 28.67 0.44 -0.09
CA LYS A 95 28.93 -0.88 0.52
C LYS A 95 28.44 -0.95 1.95
N VAL A 96 28.47 0.18 2.65
CA VAL A 96 27.86 0.35 3.97
C VAL A 96 26.93 1.55 3.98
N LYS A 97 25.94 1.51 4.86
CA LYS A 97 24.95 2.58 5.05
C LYS A 97 25.11 3.32 6.38
N ALA A 98 25.92 2.76 7.28
CA ALA A 98 26.29 3.38 8.54
C ALA A 98 27.78 3.17 8.84
N GLY A 99 28.37 4.11 9.57
CA GLY A 99 29.75 4.07 10.04
C GLY A 99 29.84 4.42 11.52
N LEU A 100 30.35 3.53 12.36
CA LEU A 100 30.55 3.76 13.79
C LEU A 100 32.01 4.11 14.07
N ILE A 101 32.26 5.30 14.60
CA ILE A 101 33.60 5.78 14.96
C ILE A 101 33.73 5.82 16.47
N ILE A 102 34.57 4.93 17.01
CA ILE A 102 34.86 4.80 18.44
C ILE A 102 36.21 5.49 18.71
N PRO A 103 36.27 6.49 19.60
CA PRO A 103 37.50 7.22 19.89
C PRO A 103 38.48 6.38 20.73
N PRO A 104 39.78 6.71 20.75
CA PRO A 104 40.79 5.93 21.47
C PRO A 104 40.56 5.86 22.98
N ASP A 105 39.97 6.90 23.57
CA ASP A 105 39.66 7.01 25.00
C ASP A 105 38.33 6.36 25.40
N PHE A 106 37.73 5.54 24.53
CA PHE A 106 36.43 4.93 24.79
C PHE A 106 36.35 4.12 26.08
N SER A 107 37.41 3.42 26.48
CA SER A 107 37.44 2.69 27.76
C SER A 107 37.19 3.56 29.00
N GLN A 108 37.32 4.88 28.88
CA GLN A 108 37.05 5.83 29.96
C GLN A 108 35.58 6.23 30.08
N TYR A 109 34.67 5.70 29.24
CA TYR A 109 33.26 6.08 29.22
C TYR A 109 32.55 5.98 30.58
N LYS A 110 33.05 5.10 31.46
CA LYS A 110 32.54 4.91 32.84
C LYS A 110 32.90 6.05 33.79
N ASN A 111 33.98 6.77 33.52
CA ASN A 111 34.52 7.84 34.37
C ASN A 111 34.30 9.23 33.78
N LYS A 112 34.18 9.33 32.45
CA LYS A 112 34.03 10.57 31.70
C LYS A 112 33.12 10.35 30.50
N MET A 113 32.32 11.36 30.17
CA MET A 113 31.54 11.34 28.93
C MET A 113 32.47 11.20 27.72
N THR A 114 32.22 10.17 26.91
CA THR A 114 32.95 9.89 25.67
C THR A 114 32.00 10.08 24.48
N ASN A 115 32.47 10.79 23.45
CA ASN A 115 31.69 11.03 22.24
C ASN A 115 32.00 9.96 21.19
N VAL A 116 31.01 9.12 20.88
CA VAL A 116 31.02 8.22 19.73
C VAL A 116 30.28 8.89 18.57
N LEU A 117 30.80 8.75 17.35
CA LEU A 117 30.16 9.30 16.15
C LEU A 117 29.55 8.17 15.31
N LEU A 118 28.24 8.25 15.09
CA LEU A 118 27.53 7.43 14.11
C LEU A 118 27.32 8.25 12.83
N LYS A 119 28.05 7.91 11.76
CA LYS A 119 27.84 8.42 10.41
C LYS A 119 26.79 7.59 9.69
N ILE A 120 25.92 8.23 8.93
CA ILE A 120 24.80 7.57 8.23
C ILE A 120 24.71 8.12 6.81
N ASP A 121 24.55 7.22 5.83
CA ASP A 121 24.23 7.59 4.45
C ASP A 121 22.79 8.13 4.38
N GLY A 122 22.66 9.42 4.10
CA GLY A 122 21.39 10.13 3.99
C GLY A 122 20.70 10.02 2.63
N SER A 123 21.27 9.27 1.67
CA SER A 123 20.75 9.19 0.30
C SER A 123 19.40 8.49 0.20
N ASP A 124 19.12 7.54 1.11
CA ASP A 124 17.79 6.96 1.32
C ASP A 124 17.22 7.44 2.67
N PRO A 125 16.25 8.37 2.68
CA PRO A 125 15.76 8.98 3.92
C PRO A 125 15.12 8.00 4.91
N THR A 126 14.51 6.92 4.40
CA THR A 126 13.84 5.90 5.22
C THR A 126 14.89 5.10 5.99
N THR A 127 15.87 4.55 5.27
CA THR A 127 16.99 3.80 5.82
C THR A 127 17.81 4.67 6.78
N ALA A 128 18.06 5.93 6.41
CA ALA A 128 18.81 6.86 7.24
C ALA A 128 18.10 7.18 8.57
N ARG A 129 16.77 7.39 8.54
CA ARG A 129 15.98 7.64 9.76
C ARG A 129 15.94 6.42 10.68
N THR A 130 15.79 5.23 10.11
CA THR A 130 15.84 3.97 10.89
C THR A 130 17.22 3.78 11.50
N ALA A 131 18.30 3.90 10.71
CA ALA A 131 19.67 3.83 11.21
C ALA A 131 19.94 4.86 12.33
N LEU A 132 19.45 6.09 12.18
CA LEU A 132 19.67 7.13 13.17
C LEU A 132 18.96 6.83 14.48
N SER A 133 17.66 6.51 14.42
CA SER A 133 16.84 6.25 15.60
C SER A 133 17.26 4.96 16.32
N SER A 134 17.42 3.85 15.61
CA SER A 134 17.87 2.58 16.17
C SER A 134 19.30 2.71 16.72
N GLY A 135 20.18 3.44 16.02
CA GLY A 135 21.57 3.62 16.45
C GLY A 135 21.71 4.42 17.74
N ILE A 136 20.88 5.47 17.92
CA ILE A 136 20.80 6.22 19.18
C ILE A 136 20.24 5.33 20.30
N MET A 137 19.18 4.56 20.02
CA MET A 137 18.54 3.69 21.00
C MET A 137 19.50 2.62 21.54
N VAL A 138 20.28 1.97 20.67
CA VAL A 138 21.30 1.00 21.07
C VAL A 138 22.36 1.64 21.96
N ALA A 139 22.86 2.83 21.59
CA ALA A 139 23.86 3.53 22.37
C ALA A 139 23.34 3.91 23.77
N GLN A 140 22.11 4.41 23.85
CA GLN A 140 21.46 4.75 25.11
C GLN A 140 21.22 3.51 25.98
N TYR A 141 20.72 2.43 25.39
CA TYR A 141 20.50 1.16 26.10
C TYR A 141 21.81 0.62 26.69
N PHE A 142 22.89 0.61 25.90
CA PHE A 142 24.21 0.20 26.38
C PHE A 142 24.71 1.08 27.53
N SER A 143 24.59 2.41 27.39
CA SER A 143 25.03 3.35 28.42
C SER A 143 24.25 3.17 29.73
N ASN A 144 22.92 3.01 29.64
CA ASN A 144 22.05 2.86 30.80
C ASN A 144 22.33 1.55 31.53
N LYS A 145 22.39 0.43 30.79
CA LYS A 145 22.69 -0.89 31.35
C LYS A 145 24.03 -0.90 32.09
N ASN A 146 25.08 -0.35 31.49
CA ASN A 146 26.40 -0.33 32.12
C ASN A 146 26.45 0.59 33.35
N THR A 147 25.70 1.70 33.33
CA THR A 147 25.59 2.60 34.49
C THR A 147 24.90 1.89 35.66
N GLU A 148 23.84 1.15 35.38
CA GLU A 148 23.10 0.36 36.38
C GLU A 148 23.96 -0.76 36.99
N GLU A 149 24.70 -1.51 36.16
CA GLU A 149 25.63 -2.55 36.65
C GLU A 149 26.74 -1.97 37.53
N GLU A 150 27.32 -0.82 37.16
CA GLU A 150 28.39 -0.18 37.94
C GLU A 150 27.89 0.37 39.29
N LEU A 151 26.69 0.97 39.32
CA LEU A 151 26.08 1.46 40.56
C LEU A 151 25.72 0.30 41.49
N SER A 152 25.17 -0.77 40.93
CA SER A 152 24.85 -2.01 41.65
C SER A 152 26.10 -2.65 42.28
N LYS A 153 27.23 -2.70 41.56
CA LYS A 153 28.51 -3.20 42.09
C LYS A 153 29.04 -2.36 43.25
N LYS A 154 28.74 -1.06 43.29
CA LYS A 154 29.10 -0.16 44.39
C LYS A 154 28.13 -0.22 45.58
N GLY A 155 27.16 -1.14 45.54
CA GLY A 155 26.11 -1.27 46.56
C GLY A 155 25.13 -0.09 46.57
N MET A 156 25.19 0.78 45.55
CA MET A 156 24.26 1.88 45.37
C MET A 156 23.11 1.36 44.51
N HIS A 157 21.96 1.16 45.14
CA HIS A 157 20.73 0.93 44.39
C HIS A 157 20.29 2.26 43.82
N ILE A 158 20.14 2.34 42.49
CA ILE A 158 19.42 3.45 41.88
C ILE A 158 17.99 3.31 42.39
N PRO A 159 17.46 4.25 43.19
CA PRO A 159 16.06 4.17 43.57
C PRO A 159 15.22 4.16 42.28
N ASP A 160 14.12 3.40 42.23
CA ASP A 160 13.17 3.30 41.11
C ASP A 160 12.49 4.66 40.83
N ILE A 161 13.30 5.64 40.43
CA ILE A 161 12.95 7.00 40.11
C ILE A 161 13.29 7.15 38.63
N GLY A 162 12.28 7.00 37.80
CA GLY A 162 12.41 6.98 36.35
C GLY A 162 11.07 6.75 35.69
N ILE A 163 11.07 6.74 34.35
CA ILE A 163 9.90 6.40 33.55
C ILE A 163 10.16 5.02 32.96
N ASP A 164 9.42 4.00 33.43
CA ASP A 164 9.41 2.67 32.82
C ASP A 164 8.45 2.67 31.62
N LEU A 165 9.00 2.81 30.41
CA LEU A 165 8.23 2.81 29.18
C LEU A 165 8.06 1.38 28.66
N SER A 166 6.92 0.77 28.98
CA SER A 166 6.48 -0.47 28.33
C SER A 166 5.89 -0.15 26.95
N THR A 167 6.49 -0.68 25.88
CA THR A 167 6.00 -0.49 24.51
C THR A 167 5.19 -1.69 24.04
N LYS A 168 4.08 -1.43 23.34
CA LYS A 168 3.27 -2.44 22.67
C LYS A 168 2.88 -1.94 21.29
N VAL A 169 3.22 -2.72 20.26
CA VAL A 169 2.80 -2.44 18.89
C VAL A 169 1.41 -3.04 18.67
N GLU A 170 0.43 -2.20 18.38
CA GLU A 170 -0.94 -2.65 18.11
C GLU A 170 -1.13 -3.02 16.62
N TYR A 171 -2.03 -3.97 16.36
CA TYR A 171 -2.50 -4.44 15.04
C TYR A 171 -1.49 -5.15 14.11
N ASN A 172 -0.21 -4.77 14.13
CA ASN A 172 0.85 -5.44 13.37
C ASN A 172 2.10 -5.66 14.25
N PRO A 173 2.04 -6.56 15.25
CA PRO A 173 3.11 -6.75 16.23
C PRO A 173 4.45 -7.14 15.61
N ASP A 174 4.40 -7.94 14.54
CA ASP A 174 5.59 -8.41 13.81
C ASP A 174 6.13 -7.36 12.81
N LEU A 175 5.50 -6.18 12.72
CA LEU A 175 5.83 -5.12 11.77
C LEU A 175 5.91 -5.58 10.31
N ASN A 176 5.22 -6.69 9.98
CA ASN A 176 5.25 -7.29 8.66
C ASN A 176 4.70 -6.32 7.61
N THR A 177 5.52 -6.01 6.60
CA THR A 177 5.18 -5.06 5.52
C THR A 177 3.95 -5.52 4.72
N LEU A 178 3.76 -6.83 4.55
CA LEU A 178 2.66 -7.41 3.78
C LEU A 178 1.29 -7.15 4.43
N THR A 179 1.23 -7.11 5.77
CA THR A 179 0.01 -6.78 6.53
C THR A 179 -0.55 -5.42 6.12
N PHE A 180 0.31 -4.47 5.73
CA PHE A 180 -0.09 -3.14 5.28
C PHE A 180 -0.28 -3.04 3.76
N THR A 181 0.64 -3.62 2.99
CA THR A 181 0.71 -3.44 1.53
C THR A 181 -0.39 -4.20 0.80
N ILE A 182 -0.71 -5.43 1.22
CA ILE A 182 -1.66 -6.29 0.51
C ILE A 182 -3.09 -5.77 0.54
N PRO A 183 -3.64 -5.29 1.66
CA PRO A 183 -4.92 -4.59 1.66
C PRO A 183 -4.93 -3.46 0.63
N GLY A 184 -3.84 -2.69 0.52
CA GLY A 184 -3.76 -1.62 -0.46
C GLY A 184 -3.76 -2.10 -1.92
N LEU A 185 -3.01 -3.17 -2.20
CA LEU A 185 -2.98 -3.80 -3.51
C LEU A 185 -4.34 -4.35 -3.91
N LEU A 186 -5.08 -4.93 -2.97
CA LEU A 186 -6.42 -5.43 -3.22
C LEU A 186 -7.32 -4.33 -3.81
N GLY A 187 -7.35 -3.14 -3.19
CA GLY A 187 -8.15 -2.02 -3.71
C GLY A 187 -7.68 -1.52 -5.07
N LEU A 188 -6.36 -1.42 -5.26
CA LEU A 188 -5.74 -0.96 -6.51
C LEU A 188 -6.03 -1.92 -7.68
N VAL A 189 -5.87 -3.21 -7.45
CA VAL A 189 -6.09 -4.27 -8.44
C VAL A 189 -7.56 -4.31 -8.85
N MET A 190 -8.47 -4.33 -7.87
CA MET A 190 -9.91 -4.27 -8.11
C MET A 190 -10.29 -3.05 -8.95
N GLN A 191 -9.76 -1.87 -8.59
CA GLN A 191 -10.03 -0.65 -9.34
C GLN A 191 -9.57 -0.76 -10.79
N ASN A 192 -8.31 -1.13 -11.00
CA ASN A 192 -7.68 -1.13 -12.32
C ASN A 192 -8.46 -2.03 -13.29
N ILE A 193 -8.78 -3.25 -12.86
CA ILE A 193 -9.48 -4.22 -13.69
C ILE A 193 -10.91 -3.77 -13.96
N THR A 194 -11.60 -3.31 -12.92
CA THR A 194 -12.99 -2.87 -13.04
C THR A 194 -13.12 -1.68 -13.98
N ILE A 195 -12.22 -0.68 -13.88
CA ILE A 195 -12.18 0.48 -14.77
C ILE A 195 -11.87 0.08 -16.21
N ILE A 196 -10.84 -0.76 -16.44
CA ILE A 196 -10.43 -1.16 -17.80
C ILE A 196 -11.54 -1.95 -18.49
N LEU A 197 -12.11 -2.95 -17.82
CA LEU A 197 -13.15 -3.80 -18.41
C LEU A 197 -14.41 -3.00 -18.75
N THR A 198 -14.82 -2.06 -17.89
CA THR A 198 -15.97 -1.19 -18.19
C THR A 198 -15.68 -0.11 -19.20
N ALA A 199 -14.45 0.41 -19.25
CA ALA A 199 -14.02 1.32 -20.31
C ALA A 199 -14.21 0.69 -21.70
N PHE A 200 -13.99 -0.62 -21.82
CA PHE A 200 -14.20 -1.36 -23.07
C PHE A 200 -15.66 -1.74 -23.34
N ALA A 201 -16.51 -1.83 -22.32
CA ALA A 201 -17.88 -2.35 -22.42
C ALA A 201 -18.75 -1.65 -23.47
N LEU A 202 -18.69 -0.31 -23.56
CA LEU A 202 -19.42 0.45 -24.57
C LEU A 202 -18.61 0.68 -25.85
N VAL A 203 -17.31 0.90 -25.71
CA VAL A 203 -16.42 1.23 -26.84
C VAL A 203 -16.31 0.08 -27.82
N ARG A 204 -16.30 -1.17 -27.32
CA ARG A 204 -16.31 -2.36 -28.16
C ARG A 204 -17.53 -2.45 -29.07
N GLU A 205 -18.69 -2.00 -28.60
CA GLU A 205 -19.93 -1.98 -29.41
C GLU A 205 -19.88 -0.88 -30.48
N LYS A 206 -19.26 0.27 -30.16
CA LYS A 206 -19.03 1.35 -31.12
C LYS A 206 -18.08 0.90 -32.24
N GLU A 207 -16.93 0.31 -31.88
CA GLU A 207 -15.94 -0.15 -32.87
C GLU A 207 -16.44 -1.28 -33.76
N LYS A 208 -17.28 -2.17 -33.23
CA LYS A 208 -17.87 -3.28 -34.00
C LYS A 208 -19.10 -2.86 -34.83
N GLY A 209 -19.54 -1.61 -34.74
CA GLY A 209 -20.75 -1.14 -35.41
C GLY A 209 -22.07 -1.70 -34.86
N THR A 210 -22.03 -2.51 -33.80
CA THR A 210 -23.24 -3.09 -33.19
C THR A 210 -24.04 -2.08 -32.38
N MET A 211 -23.44 -0.92 -32.07
CA MET A 211 -24.13 0.19 -31.42
C MET A 211 -25.31 0.71 -32.26
N GLU A 212 -25.17 0.79 -33.59
CA GLU A 212 -26.24 1.24 -34.50
C GLU A 212 -27.47 0.33 -34.42
N GLN A 213 -27.22 -0.98 -34.37
CA GLN A 213 -28.26 -2.00 -34.21
C GLN A 213 -28.97 -1.86 -32.86
N LEU A 214 -28.24 -1.54 -31.78
CA LEU A 214 -28.82 -1.31 -30.47
C LEU A 214 -29.66 -0.01 -30.42
N ILE A 215 -29.30 1.02 -31.17
CA ILE A 215 -30.02 2.29 -31.24
C ILE A 215 -31.45 2.10 -31.78
N VAL A 216 -31.63 1.26 -32.82
CA VAL A 216 -32.94 1.00 -33.44
C VAL A 216 -33.85 0.07 -32.62
N THR A 217 -33.32 -0.63 -31.61
CA THR A 217 -34.16 -1.45 -30.71
C THR A 217 -34.96 -0.59 -29.71
N PRO A 218 -36.12 -1.05 -29.22
CA PRO A 218 -36.92 -0.35 -28.21
C PRO A 218 -36.29 -0.40 -26.79
N ILE A 219 -34.99 -0.70 -26.67
CA ILE A 219 -34.24 -0.75 -25.40
C ILE A 219 -33.94 0.68 -24.94
N LYS A 220 -34.25 0.98 -23.67
CA LYS A 220 -33.91 2.28 -23.06
C LYS A 220 -32.42 2.34 -22.70
N SER A 221 -31.82 3.53 -22.74
CA SER A 221 -30.40 3.75 -22.37
C SER A 221 -30.05 3.19 -20.99
N VAL A 222 -30.92 3.40 -20.00
CA VAL A 222 -30.74 2.90 -18.62
C VAL A 222 -30.79 1.38 -18.56
N GLU A 223 -31.66 0.72 -19.34
CA GLU A 223 -31.76 -0.75 -19.42
C GLU A 223 -30.48 -1.34 -20.03
N LEU A 224 -29.94 -0.69 -21.07
CA LEU A 224 -28.68 -1.08 -21.69
C LEU A 224 -27.50 -0.95 -20.73
N MET A 225 -27.40 0.18 -20.01
CA MET A 225 -26.30 0.42 -19.08
C MET A 225 -26.35 -0.53 -17.89
N ILE A 226 -27.51 -0.68 -17.22
CA ILE A 226 -27.65 -1.60 -16.10
C ILE A 226 -27.42 -3.05 -16.56
N GLY A 227 -27.95 -3.42 -17.73
CA GLY A 227 -27.76 -4.76 -18.30
C GLY A 227 -26.30 -5.08 -18.60
N LYS A 228 -25.49 -4.07 -18.92
CA LYS A 228 -24.03 -4.19 -19.05
C LYS A 228 -23.33 -4.22 -17.70
N LEU A 229 -23.73 -3.39 -16.74
CA LEU A 229 -23.08 -3.31 -15.42
C LEU A 229 -23.08 -4.65 -14.68
N ILE A 230 -24.21 -5.37 -14.67
CA ILE A 230 -24.36 -6.60 -13.87
C ILE A 230 -23.27 -7.67 -14.16
N PRO A 231 -23.01 -8.05 -15.42
CA PRO A 231 -21.90 -8.95 -15.74
C PRO A 231 -20.53 -8.46 -15.24
N TYR A 232 -20.23 -7.17 -15.39
CA TYR A 232 -18.95 -6.61 -14.95
C TYR A 232 -18.84 -6.49 -13.43
N ILE A 233 -19.95 -6.22 -12.73
CA ILE A 233 -20.03 -6.31 -11.26
C ILE A 233 -19.63 -7.72 -10.82
N LEU A 234 -20.18 -8.75 -11.46
CA LEU A 234 -19.91 -10.14 -11.09
C LEU A 234 -18.46 -10.54 -11.35
N ILE A 235 -17.84 -10.03 -12.42
CA ILE A 235 -16.40 -10.25 -12.69
C ILE A 235 -15.55 -9.54 -11.63
N GLY A 236 -15.79 -8.25 -11.39
CA GLY A 236 -15.05 -7.49 -10.39
C GLY A 236 -15.20 -8.06 -8.99
N TYR A 237 -16.39 -8.58 -8.65
CA TYR A 237 -16.63 -9.22 -7.37
C TYR A 237 -15.97 -10.60 -7.27
N THR A 238 -15.94 -11.37 -8.36
CA THR A 238 -15.19 -12.64 -8.42
C THR A 238 -13.69 -12.38 -8.26
N ASP A 239 -13.16 -11.37 -8.92
CA ASP A 239 -11.77 -10.94 -8.78
C ASP A 239 -11.46 -10.52 -7.33
N PHE A 240 -12.31 -9.69 -6.73
CA PHE A 240 -12.18 -9.32 -5.32
C PHE A 240 -12.15 -10.51 -4.39
N LEU A 241 -13.08 -11.47 -4.54
CA LEU A 241 -13.09 -12.69 -3.73
C LEU A 241 -11.82 -13.51 -3.92
N MET A 242 -11.31 -13.60 -5.14
CA MET A 242 -10.10 -14.32 -5.47
C MET A 242 -8.85 -13.67 -4.85
N VAL A 243 -8.69 -12.36 -5.00
CA VAL A 243 -7.58 -11.58 -4.44
C VAL A 243 -7.65 -11.58 -2.91
N LEU A 244 -8.84 -11.44 -2.32
CA LEU A 244 -9.05 -11.55 -0.88
C LEU A 244 -8.68 -12.94 -0.35
N ALA A 245 -9.12 -14.00 -1.03
CA ALA A 245 -8.75 -15.37 -0.67
C ALA A 245 -7.23 -15.58 -0.74
N LEU A 246 -6.57 -15.09 -1.79
CA LEU A 246 -5.11 -15.19 -1.90
C LEU A 246 -4.40 -14.40 -0.79
N SER A 247 -4.91 -13.22 -0.45
CA SER A 247 -4.39 -12.40 0.64
C SER A 247 -4.43 -13.14 1.99
N ILE A 248 -5.54 -13.82 2.27
CA ILE A 248 -5.75 -14.55 3.54
C ILE A 248 -4.95 -15.86 3.54
N TYR A 249 -5.06 -16.68 2.50
CA TYR A 249 -4.54 -18.06 2.54
C TYR A 249 -3.09 -18.17 2.10
N TRP A 250 -2.64 -17.38 1.12
CA TRP A 250 -1.27 -17.45 0.60
C TRP A 250 -0.34 -16.50 1.35
N PHE A 251 -0.72 -15.23 1.43
CA PHE A 251 0.10 -14.20 2.08
C PHE A 251 -0.14 -14.12 3.59
N ARG A 252 -1.08 -14.90 4.12
CA ARG A 252 -1.36 -15.00 5.56
C ARG A 252 -1.69 -13.66 6.21
N VAL A 253 -2.32 -12.75 5.46
CA VAL A 253 -2.76 -11.46 6.00
C VAL A 253 -3.94 -11.69 6.94
N PRO A 254 -3.84 -11.30 8.23
CA PRO A 254 -4.94 -11.46 9.15
C PRO A 254 -6.08 -10.50 8.80
N VAL A 255 -7.32 -10.99 8.80
CA VAL A 255 -8.52 -10.15 8.72
C VAL A 255 -9.11 -10.05 10.11
N SER A 256 -8.79 -8.97 10.81
CA SER A 256 -9.19 -8.73 12.19
C SER A 256 -10.68 -8.37 12.34
N GLY A 257 -11.31 -7.86 11.28
CA GLY A 257 -12.69 -7.38 11.29
C GLY A 257 -13.69 -8.33 10.63
N SER A 258 -14.90 -7.81 10.39
CA SER A 258 -15.97 -8.56 9.74
C SER A 258 -15.74 -8.73 8.24
N ILE A 259 -15.55 -9.97 7.79
CA ILE A 259 -15.49 -10.33 6.36
C ILE A 259 -16.78 -9.90 5.65
N PHE A 260 -17.94 -10.05 6.28
CA PHE A 260 -19.21 -9.65 5.66
C PHE A 260 -19.27 -8.14 5.38
N LEU A 261 -18.79 -7.31 6.32
CA LEU A 261 -18.71 -5.87 6.11
C LEU A 261 -17.73 -5.53 4.98
N LEU A 262 -16.58 -6.21 4.95
CA LEU A 262 -15.59 -6.07 3.88
C LEU A 262 -16.19 -6.38 2.51
N LEU A 263 -16.98 -7.46 2.43
CA LEU A 263 -17.67 -7.88 1.22
C LEU A 263 -18.69 -6.85 0.72
N LEU A 264 -19.50 -6.31 1.64
CA LEU A 264 -20.49 -5.28 1.34
C LEU A 264 -19.85 -3.98 0.85
N LEU A 265 -18.80 -3.51 1.52
CA LEU A 265 -18.12 -2.27 1.14
C LEU A 265 -17.25 -2.45 -0.11
N GLY A 266 -16.70 -3.64 -0.34
CA GLY A 266 -16.05 -3.99 -1.61
C GLY A 266 -17.01 -3.95 -2.79
N PHE A 267 -18.26 -4.39 -2.60
CA PHE A 267 -19.31 -4.25 -3.60
C PHE A 267 -19.63 -2.78 -3.93
N ASP A 268 -19.75 -1.91 -2.91
CA ASP A 268 -19.97 -0.47 -3.09
C ASP A 268 -18.80 0.18 -3.86
N PHE A 269 -17.56 -0.19 -3.54
CA PHE A 269 -16.39 0.29 -4.25
C PHE A 269 -16.36 -0.16 -5.72
N ILE A 270 -16.74 -1.41 -6.01
CA ILE A 270 -16.84 -1.90 -7.40
C ILE A 270 -17.81 -1.02 -8.19
N ILE A 271 -18.95 -0.62 -7.61
CA ILE A 271 -19.89 0.29 -8.27
C ILE A 271 -19.21 1.62 -8.63
N CYS A 272 -18.40 2.19 -7.73
CA CYS A 272 -17.64 3.41 -7.99
C CYS A 272 -16.66 3.24 -9.15
N ALA A 273 -15.86 2.17 -9.13
CA ALA A 273 -14.87 1.89 -10.17
C ALA A 273 -15.53 1.64 -11.55
N LEU A 274 -16.66 0.93 -11.59
CA LEU A 274 -17.44 0.73 -12.81
C LEU A 274 -17.96 2.06 -13.37
N ALA A 275 -18.43 2.96 -12.51
CA ALA A 275 -18.93 4.26 -12.92
C ALA A 275 -17.83 5.10 -13.60
N ILE A 276 -16.61 5.07 -13.05
CA ILE A 276 -15.44 5.74 -13.65
C ILE A 276 -15.12 5.15 -15.02
N GLY A 277 -15.02 3.83 -15.13
CA GLY A 277 -14.76 3.18 -16.43
C GLY A 277 -15.86 3.45 -17.45
N MET A 278 -17.13 3.50 -17.03
CA MET A 278 -18.23 3.92 -17.89
C MET A 278 -18.08 5.36 -18.37
N LEU A 279 -17.72 6.31 -17.51
CA LEU A 279 -17.48 7.69 -17.91
C LEU A 279 -16.39 7.78 -18.98
N ILE A 280 -15.30 7.04 -18.82
CA ILE A 280 -14.22 6.95 -19.82
C ILE A 280 -14.76 6.39 -21.14
N SER A 281 -15.56 5.32 -21.09
CA SER A 281 -16.14 4.68 -22.27
C SER A 281 -17.08 5.60 -23.07
N THR A 282 -17.74 6.57 -22.40
CA THR A 282 -18.60 7.53 -23.09
C THR A 282 -17.79 8.53 -23.92
N ALA A 283 -16.59 8.89 -23.48
CA ALA A 283 -15.70 9.84 -24.14
C ALA A 283 -14.86 9.21 -25.27
N ALA A 284 -14.51 7.93 -25.13
CA ALA A 284 -13.66 7.22 -26.08
C ALA A 284 -14.41 6.75 -27.34
N LYS A 285 -13.72 6.78 -28.48
CA LYS A 285 -14.19 6.22 -29.75
C LYS A 285 -13.60 4.84 -30.04
N THR A 286 -12.36 4.61 -29.61
CA THR A 286 -11.64 3.33 -29.80
C THR A 286 -11.19 2.71 -28.48
N GLN A 287 -10.98 1.40 -28.44
CA GLN A 287 -10.49 0.68 -27.25
C GLN A 287 -9.14 1.23 -26.82
N THR A 288 -8.27 1.58 -27.77
CA THR A 288 -6.99 2.22 -27.48
C THR A 288 -7.16 3.58 -26.80
N GLN A 289 -8.10 4.42 -27.26
CA GLN A 289 -8.42 5.69 -26.59
C GLN A 289 -9.00 5.47 -25.19
N ALA A 290 -9.86 4.47 -25.03
CA ALA A 290 -10.44 4.12 -23.73
C ALA A 290 -9.35 3.65 -22.75
N MET A 291 -8.40 2.85 -23.23
CA MET A 291 -7.25 2.39 -22.46
C MET A 291 -6.33 3.55 -22.05
N GLN A 292 -6.03 4.47 -22.96
CA GLN A 292 -5.26 5.69 -22.65
C GLN A 292 -5.99 6.56 -21.61
N GLY A 293 -7.31 6.74 -21.75
CA GLY A 293 -8.14 7.44 -20.78
C GLY A 293 -8.15 6.76 -19.41
N ALA A 294 -8.20 5.42 -19.37
CA ALA A 294 -8.05 4.66 -18.15
C ALA A 294 -6.68 4.90 -17.51
N PHE A 295 -5.57 4.79 -18.25
CA PHE A 295 -4.24 5.06 -17.69
C PHE A 295 -4.07 6.50 -17.18
N MET A 296 -4.68 7.48 -17.85
CA MET A 296 -4.69 8.88 -17.41
C MET A 296 -5.39 9.06 -16.05
N VAL A 297 -6.38 8.22 -15.73
CA VAL A 297 -7.06 8.24 -14.42
C VAL A 297 -6.34 7.36 -13.40
N LEU A 298 -5.89 6.17 -13.80
CA LEU A 298 -5.31 5.17 -12.92
C LEU A 298 -3.96 5.62 -12.36
N LEU A 299 -3.05 6.15 -13.18
CA LEU A 299 -1.70 6.51 -12.73
C LEU A 299 -1.71 7.59 -11.63
N PRO A 300 -2.42 8.74 -11.79
CA PRO A 300 -2.54 9.71 -10.71
C PRO A 300 -3.24 9.11 -9.48
N THR A 301 -4.24 8.26 -9.69
CA THR A 301 -4.99 7.63 -8.59
C THR A 301 -4.09 6.77 -7.70
N ILE A 302 -3.14 6.03 -8.27
CA ILE A 302 -2.21 5.20 -7.48
C ILE A 302 -1.36 6.07 -6.54
N ILE A 303 -0.91 7.23 -7.01
CA ILE A 303 -0.06 8.15 -6.23
C ILE A 303 -0.90 8.91 -5.19
N LEU A 304 -2.07 9.39 -5.59
CA LEU A 304 -2.92 10.29 -4.81
C LEU A 304 -3.80 9.58 -3.78
N SER A 305 -4.09 8.30 -3.97
CA SER A 305 -5.02 7.53 -3.12
C SER A 305 -4.54 7.31 -1.69
N GLY A 306 -3.26 7.51 -1.39
CA GLY A 306 -2.69 7.09 -0.10
C GLY A 306 -2.17 5.65 -0.09
N PHE A 307 -2.06 5.02 -1.27
CA PHE A 307 -1.42 3.71 -1.40
C PHE A 307 0.09 3.79 -1.23
N ILE A 308 0.77 4.60 -2.05
CA ILE A 308 2.24 4.75 -2.03
C ILE A 308 2.70 5.72 -0.94
N PHE A 309 2.12 6.92 -0.91
CA PHE A 309 2.53 7.99 0.00
C PHE A 309 1.43 8.30 1.02
N PRO A 310 1.76 8.48 2.31
CA PRO A 310 0.77 8.90 3.30
C PRO A 310 0.11 10.23 2.91
N ARG A 311 -1.21 10.32 3.02
CA ARG A 311 -1.98 11.51 2.60
C ARG A 311 -1.72 12.71 3.51
N GLU A 312 -1.35 12.46 4.75
CA GLU A 312 -1.02 13.49 5.75
C GLU A 312 0.22 14.29 5.35
N GLN A 313 1.09 13.71 4.51
CA GLN A 313 2.30 14.36 4.00
C GLN A 313 2.02 15.19 2.73
N MET A 314 0.82 15.12 2.15
CA MET A 314 0.49 15.84 0.93
C MET A 314 0.22 17.33 1.23
N PRO A 315 0.72 18.26 0.39
CA PRO A 315 0.30 19.66 0.44
C PRO A 315 -1.21 19.80 0.29
N TYR A 316 -1.79 20.82 0.91
CA TYR A 316 -3.25 21.03 0.97
C TYR A 316 -3.96 20.91 -0.40
N VAL A 317 -3.39 21.51 -1.45
CA VAL A 317 -3.96 21.47 -2.80
C VAL A 317 -4.03 20.05 -3.36
N ILE A 318 -2.95 19.27 -3.20
CA ILE A 318 -2.88 17.88 -3.66
C ILE A 318 -3.82 16.99 -2.84
N ARG A 319 -3.90 17.24 -1.54
CA ARG A 319 -4.84 16.56 -0.65
C ARG A 319 -6.30 16.80 -1.08
N ALA A 320 -6.67 18.04 -1.39
CA ALA A 320 -8.02 18.38 -1.86
C ALA A 320 -8.36 17.70 -3.20
N ILE A 321 -7.41 17.57 -4.12
CA ILE A 321 -7.62 16.83 -5.39
C ILE A 321 -7.82 15.34 -5.11
N SER A 322 -7.02 14.76 -4.21
CA SER A 322 -7.14 13.34 -3.86
C SER A 322 -8.43 12.97 -3.10
N ASP A 323 -9.15 13.95 -2.54
CA ASP A 323 -10.46 13.73 -1.93
C ASP A 323 -11.54 13.39 -2.99
N ILE A 324 -11.30 13.59 -4.29
CA ILE A 324 -12.25 13.22 -5.36
C ILE A 324 -12.08 11.74 -5.79
N ILE A 325 -11.14 11.02 -5.18
CA ILE A 325 -10.73 9.67 -5.60
C ILE A 325 -11.40 8.63 -4.70
N PRO A 326 -12.30 7.77 -5.22
CA PRO A 326 -12.97 6.75 -4.40
C PRO A 326 -12.02 5.75 -3.75
N LEU A 327 -10.90 5.43 -4.42
CA LEU A 327 -9.88 4.51 -3.88
C LEU A 327 -9.31 4.99 -2.55
N THR A 328 -9.20 6.31 -2.35
CA THR A 328 -8.75 6.90 -1.09
C THR A 328 -9.56 6.38 0.09
N TYR A 329 -10.88 6.49 0.01
CA TYR A 329 -11.79 6.06 1.07
C TYR A 329 -11.83 4.54 1.20
N PHE A 330 -11.73 3.82 0.08
CA PHE A 330 -11.70 2.37 0.11
C PHE A 330 -10.43 1.81 0.75
N LEU A 331 -9.27 2.43 0.55
CA LEU A 331 -8.02 2.04 1.22
C LEU A 331 -8.12 2.20 2.74
N ASP A 332 -8.75 3.28 3.21
CA ASP A 332 -9.02 3.50 4.64
C ASP A 332 -9.95 2.42 5.20
N ILE A 333 -11.01 2.07 4.46
CA ILE A 333 -11.94 0.98 4.82
C ILE A 333 -11.21 -0.37 4.89
N LEU A 334 -10.42 -0.69 3.86
CA LEU A 334 -9.67 -1.95 3.77
C LEU A 334 -8.70 -2.10 4.93
N ARG A 335 -7.86 -1.10 5.18
CA ARG A 335 -6.91 -1.10 6.30
C ARG A 335 -7.63 -1.08 7.65
N GLY A 336 -8.74 -0.35 7.76
CA GLY A 336 -9.57 -0.31 8.96
C GLY A 336 -10.14 -1.68 9.33
N ILE A 337 -10.69 -2.40 8.36
CA ILE A 337 -11.33 -3.70 8.61
C ILE A 337 -10.29 -4.82 8.71
N ILE A 338 -9.35 -4.90 7.77
CA ILE A 338 -8.39 -6.01 7.70
C ILE A 338 -7.38 -5.91 8.85
N ILE A 339 -6.75 -4.75 9.03
CA ILE A 339 -5.66 -4.59 10.00
C ILE A 339 -6.24 -4.27 11.38
N LYS A 340 -7.06 -3.21 11.46
CA LYS A 340 -7.54 -2.69 12.77
C LYS A 340 -8.77 -3.41 13.32
N GLY A 341 -9.51 -4.15 12.49
CA GLY A 341 -10.74 -4.83 12.90
C GLY A 341 -11.89 -3.90 13.31
N VAL A 342 -11.92 -2.65 12.80
CA VAL A 342 -12.95 -1.69 13.21
C VAL A 342 -14.31 -1.99 12.58
N ASN A 343 -15.37 -1.61 13.30
CA ASN A 343 -16.76 -1.74 12.85
C ASN A 343 -17.17 -0.58 11.91
N ALA A 344 -18.28 -0.76 11.22
CA ALA A 344 -18.83 0.23 10.28
C ALA A 344 -19.02 1.63 10.89
N ASN A 345 -19.35 1.73 12.18
CA ASN A 345 -19.56 3.00 12.87
C ASN A 345 -18.34 3.92 12.82
N LEU A 346 -17.13 3.36 12.90
CA LEU A 346 -15.88 4.13 12.85
C LEU A 346 -15.48 4.49 11.41
N LEU A 347 -16.13 3.88 10.41
CA LEU A 347 -15.88 4.09 8.99
C LEU A 347 -17.01 4.85 8.30
N LEU A 348 -17.99 5.37 9.05
CA LEU A 348 -19.18 6.00 8.48
C LEU A 348 -18.87 7.13 7.51
N ASN A 349 -17.87 7.97 7.83
CA ASN A 349 -17.49 9.07 6.95
C ASN A 349 -16.98 8.56 5.60
N GLN A 350 -16.10 7.55 5.61
CA GLN A 350 -15.56 6.93 4.41
C GLN A 350 -16.67 6.26 3.59
N ILE A 351 -17.57 5.54 4.26
CA ILE A 351 -18.71 4.86 3.62
C ILE A 351 -19.62 5.88 2.95
N ILE A 352 -20.08 6.91 3.68
CA ILE A 352 -21.00 7.93 3.15
C ILE A 352 -20.38 8.65 1.95
N ILE A 353 -19.10 9.07 2.07
CA ILE A 353 -18.42 9.77 0.99
C ILE A 353 -18.29 8.86 -0.23
N MET A 354 -17.79 7.63 -0.06
CA MET A 354 -17.62 6.67 -1.14
C MET A 354 -18.95 6.33 -1.84
N THR A 355 -19.99 6.00 -1.08
CA THR A 355 -21.32 5.69 -1.63
C THR A 355 -21.90 6.91 -2.37
N SER A 356 -21.75 8.13 -1.81
CA SER A 356 -22.21 9.36 -2.46
C SER A 356 -21.47 9.64 -3.77
N MET A 357 -20.16 9.39 -3.82
CA MET A 357 -19.35 9.49 -5.03
C MET A 357 -19.76 8.44 -6.06
N GLY A 358 -19.96 7.19 -5.66
CA GLY A 358 -20.45 6.14 -6.53
C GLY A 358 -21.78 6.50 -7.18
N PHE A 359 -22.73 6.98 -6.38
CA PHE A 359 -24.03 7.44 -6.89
C PHE A 359 -23.88 8.63 -7.86
N ALA A 360 -23.09 9.64 -7.50
CA ALA A 360 -22.86 10.81 -8.35
C ALA A 360 -22.19 10.43 -9.68
N LEU A 361 -21.14 9.61 -9.65
CA LEU A 361 -20.42 9.14 -10.84
C LEU A 361 -21.32 8.30 -11.74
N LEU A 362 -22.14 7.40 -11.17
CA LEU A 362 -23.12 6.63 -11.93
C LEU A 362 -24.16 7.53 -12.58
N LEU A 363 -24.68 8.52 -11.84
CA LEU A 363 -25.67 9.46 -12.37
C LEU A 363 -25.08 10.24 -13.55
N ILE A 364 -23.86 10.76 -13.41
CA ILE A 364 -23.16 11.47 -14.50
C ILE A 364 -22.95 10.53 -15.69
N ALA A 365 -22.55 9.28 -15.46
CA ALA A 365 -22.34 8.30 -16.53
C ALA A 365 -23.63 8.04 -17.32
N VAL A 366 -24.75 7.86 -16.62
CA VAL A 366 -26.07 7.65 -17.22
C VAL A 366 -26.55 8.88 -18.00
N LEU A 367 -26.36 10.08 -17.46
CA LEU A 367 -26.77 11.33 -18.11
C LEU A 367 -25.92 11.65 -19.34
N ARG A 368 -24.61 11.34 -19.29
CA ARG A 368 -23.68 11.53 -20.41
C ARG A 368 -23.92 10.51 -21.52
N PHE A 369 -24.39 9.32 -21.19
CA PHE A 369 -24.72 8.28 -22.16
C PHE A 369 -25.98 8.65 -22.96
N ARG A 370 -25.77 9.31 -24.12
CA ARG A 370 -26.83 9.58 -25.09
C ARG A 370 -26.85 8.48 -26.15
N LYS A 371 -28.04 7.92 -26.39
CA LYS A 371 -28.32 6.97 -27.49
C LYS A 371 -28.48 7.76 -28.81
N ARG A 372 -27.44 8.47 -29.25
CA ARG A 372 -27.42 9.28 -30.48
C ARG A 372 -26.14 9.00 -31.29
N LEU A 373 -26.21 9.23 -32.59
CA LEU A 373 -25.18 8.91 -33.59
C LEU A 373 -24.08 9.97 -33.75
N ASP A 374 -24.10 11.04 -32.94
CA ASP A 374 -23.23 12.21 -33.12
C ASP A 374 -22.20 12.37 -31.99
#